data_AF-A0A397V147-F1
#
_entry.id   AF-A0A397V147-F1
#
_cell.length_a   1.000
_cell.length_b   1.000
_cell.length_c   1.000
_cell.angle_alpha   90.00
_cell.angle_beta   90.00
_cell.angle_gamma   90.00
#
_symmetry.space_group_name_H-M   'P 1'
#
loop_
_entity.id
_entity.type
_entity.pdbx_description
1 polymer ?
#
loop_
_entity_poly.entity_id
_entity_poly.type
_entity_poly.pdbx_seq_one_letter_code
_entity_poly.pdbx_strand_id
1 'polypeptide(L)'
;MAKETLKQFCLWLGGVIFGITLVSLIYLCPFLEFTKILYFEFHSDAVNLSSPIIEYMYLALSIPLPLGLIWLGMRHGCSVTMIRNKIIDELCFVPLYMIVVSVVYTHYTVGNVGDVAFGCPTANYAPRAVHDACVISTINFFAMWLYTILLISSIFAFFCKCCPDEKDFDIKSRLKQARFKHLSSVNLDDDKKPLVSKA
;
A
#
# COMPACT_ATOMS: atom_id res chain seq x y z
N MET A 1 24.20 16.04 14.77
CA MET A 1 23.07 15.29 15.36
C MET A 1 21.74 15.58 14.66
N ALA A 2 21.29 16.83 14.53
CA ALA A 2 19.97 17.14 13.93
C ALA A 2 19.74 16.61 12.49
N LYS A 3 20.77 16.62 11.63
CA LYS A 3 20.67 16.16 10.23
C LYS A 3 20.38 14.65 10.11
N GLU A 4 20.95 13.84 11.01
CA GLU A 4 20.75 12.40 11.02
C GLU A 4 19.36 12.02 11.56
N THR A 5 18.89 12.75 12.59
CA THR A 5 17.54 12.58 13.14
C THR A 5 16.45 12.95 12.13
N LEU A 6 16.66 14.02 11.35
CA LEU A 6 15.72 14.45 10.31
C LEU A 6 15.61 13.43 9.17
N LYS A 7 16.75 12.89 8.71
CA LYS A 7 16.78 11.84 7.67
C LYS A 7 16.00 10.60 8.11
N GLN A 8 16.22 10.14 9.35
CA GLN A 8 15.53 8.99 9.91
C GLN A 8 14.02 9.21 10.02
N PHE A 9 13.61 10.40 10.45
CA PHE A 9 12.19 10.76 10.52
C PHE A 9 11.52 10.77 9.13
N CYS A 10 12.17 11.35 8.11
CA CYS A 10 11.64 11.35 6.74
C CYS A 10 11.50 9.95 6.15
N LEU A 11 12.48 9.06 6.38
CA LEU A 11 12.41 7.67 5.93
C LEU A 11 11.27 6.91 6.60
N TRP A 12 11.10 7.11 7.91
CA TRP A 12 9.99 6.52 8.66
C TRP A 12 8.63 6.99 8.14
N LEU A 13 8.44 8.31 7.99
CA LEU A 13 7.20 8.90 7.50
C LEU A 13 6.89 8.41 6.07
N GLY A 14 7.90 8.37 5.20
CA GLY A 14 7.77 7.85 3.85
C GLY A 14 7.35 6.38 3.83
N GLY A 15 7.95 5.53 4.67
CA GLY A 15 7.58 4.12 4.81
C GLY A 15 6.14 3.93 5.32
N VAL A 16 5.69 4.74 6.28
CA VAL A 16 4.31 4.69 6.80
C VAL A 16 3.30 5.09 5.73
N ILE A 17 3.52 6.22 5.06
CA ILE A 17 2.64 6.67 3.97
C ILE A 17 2.56 5.61 2.88
N PHE A 18 3.72 5.10 2.43
CA PHE A 18 3.81 4.06 1.42
C PHE A 18 3.05 2.79 1.83
N GLY A 19 3.25 2.30 3.04
CA GLY A 19 2.57 1.11 3.56
C GLY A 19 1.06 1.29 3.64
N ILE A 20 0.59 2.44 4.15
CA ILE A 20 -0.85 2.74 4.22
C ILE A 20 -1.45 2.81 2.82
N THR A 21 -0.81 3.50 1.88
CA THR A 21 -1.29 3.59 0.49
C THR A 21 -1.37 2.21 -0.16
N LEU A 22 -0.35 1.37 0.02
CA LEU A 22 -0.35 0.01 -0.52
C LEU A 22 -1.49 -0.83 0.05
N VAL A 23 -1.68 -0.82 1.38
CA VAL A 23 -2.78 -1.55 2.03
C VAL A 23 -4.13 -1.04 1.56
N SER A 24 -4.33 0.27 1.48
CA SER A 24 -5.58 0.86 0.97
C SER A 24 -5.89 0.38 -0.45
N LEU A 25 -4.88 0.30 -1.33
CA LEU A 25 -5.06 -0.18 -2.69
C LEU A 25 -5.43 -1.66 -2.78
N ILE A 26 -4.96 -2.50 -1.86
CA ILE A 26 -5.36 -3.93 -1.79
C ILE A 26 -6.88 -4.08 -1.64
N TYR A 27 -7.53 -3.18 -0.88
CA TYR A 27 -8.98 -3.18 -0.73
C TYR A 27 -9.69 -2.37 -1.82
N LEU A 28 -9.08 -1.27 -2.27
CA LEU A 28 -9.69 -0.36 -3.23
C LEU A 28 -9.80 -0.99 -4.63
N CYS A 29 -8.81 -1.76 -5.08
CA CYS A 29 -8.83 -2.40 -6.41
C CYS A 29 -10.02 -3.37 -6.59
N PRO A 30 -10.24 -4.39 -5.73
CA PRO A 30 -11.41 -5.26 -5.87
C PRO A 30 -12.73 -4.52 -5.69
N PHE A 31 -12.76 -3.48 -4.84
CA PHE A 31 -13.97 -2.66 -4.66
C PHE A 31 -14.32 -1.85 -5.92
N LEU A 32 -13.34 -1.23 -6.56
CA LEU A 32 -13.53 -0.48 -7.81
C LEU A 32 -13.95 -1.41 -8.94
N GLU A 33 -13.33 -2.58 -9.05
CA GLU A 33 -13.70 -3.59 -10.04
C GLU A 33 -15.14 -4.08 -9.84
N PHE A 34 -15.52 -4.39 -8.60
CA PHE A 34 -16.88 -4.77 -8.26
C PHE A 34 -17.89 -3.66 -8.62
N THR A 35 -17.56 -2.41 -8.29
CA THR A 35 -18.40 -1.25 -8.63
C THR A 35 -18.55 -1.08 -10.13
N LYS A 36 -17.48 -1.32 -10.89
CA LYS A 36 -17.47 -1.29 -12.36
C LYS A 36 -18.41 -2.35 -12.92
N ILE A 37 -18.28 -3.61 -12.50
CA ILE A 37 -19.13 -4.71 -12.98
C ILE A 37 -20.61 -4.40 -12.70
N LEU A 38 -20.94 -3.99 -11.47
CA LEU A 38 -22.30 -3.60 -11.11
C LEU A 38 -22.86 -2.44 -11.95
N TYR A 39 -22.03 -1.43 -12.21
CA TYR A 39 -22.46 -0.25 -12.97
C TYR A 39 -22.88 -0.62 -14.40
N PHE A 40 -22.09 -1.47 -15.06
CA PHE A 40 -22.37 -1.91 -16.42
C PHE A 40 -23.53 -2.92 -16.50
N GLU A 41 -23.73 -3.75 -15.47
CA GLU A 41 -24.90 -4.63 -15.41
C GLU A 41 -26.20 -3.82 -15.28
N PHE A 42 -26.19 -2.79 -14.42
CA PHE A 42 -27.33 -1.91 -14.22
C PHE A 42 -27.66 -1.03 -15.45
N HIS A 43 -26.65 -0.67 -16.24
CA HIS A 43 -26.80 0.14 -17.45
C HIS A 43 -26.58 -0.65 -18.74
N SER A 44 -26.91 -1.95 -18.74
CA SER A 44 -26.68 -2.86 -19.88
C SER A 44 -27.36 -2.42 -21.18
N ASP A 45 -28.43 -1.61 -21.08
CA ASP A 45 -29.12 -1.00 -22.24
C ASP A 45 -28.29 0.06 -22.97
N ALA A 46 -27.34 0.68 -22.26
CA ALA A 46 -26.56 1.84 -22.74
C ALA A 46 -25.06 1.55 -22.88
N VAL A 47 -24.52 0.66 -22.06
CA VAL A 47 -23.09 0.32 -22.04
C VAL A 47 -22.95 -1.19 -21.87
N ASN A 48 -22.12 -1.81 -22.71
CA ASN A 48 -21.92 -3.25 -22.66
C ASN A 48 -20.47 -3.60 -22.34
N LEU A 49 -20.25 -4.63 -21.53
CA LEU A 49 -18.90 -5.15 -21.29
C LEU A 49 -18.44 -5.92 -22.53
N SER A 50 -17.37 -5.47 -23.17
CA SER A 50 -16.78 -6.22 -24.29
C SER A 50 -16.25 -7.59 -23.83
N SER A 51 -15.67 -7.65 -22.63
CA SER A 51 -14.95 -8.82 -22.10
C SER A 51 -15.35 -9.17 -20.65
N PRO A 52 -16.60 -9.60 -20.38
CA PRO A 52 -17.09 -9.88 -19.02
C PRO A 52 -16.27 -10.92 -18.27
N ILE A 53 -15.80 -11.94 -18.98
CA ILE A 53 -14.99 -13.02 -18.40
C ILE A 53 -13.71 -12.47 -17.75
N ILE A 54 -13.03 -11.51 -18.40
CA ILE A 54 -11.76 -10.97 -17.91
C ILE A 54 -11.96 -10.16 -16.63
N GLU A 55 -13.04 -9.38 -16.56
CA GLU A 55 -13.37 -8.54 -15.40
C GLU A 55 -13.72 -9.44 -14.18
N TYR A 56 -14.52 -10.49 -14.38
CA TYR A 56 -14.79 -11.48 -13.32
C TYR A 56 -13.53 -12.24 -12.89
N MET A 57 -12.66 -12.61 -13.83
CA MET A 57 -11.38 -13.23 -13.50
C MET A 57 -10.52 -12.29 -12.66
N TYR A 58 -10.36 -11.03 -13.05
CA TYR A 58 -9.59 -10.05 -12.29
C TYR A 58 -10.18 -9.82 -10.88
N LEU A 59 -11.50 -9.72 -10.75
CA LEU A 59 -12.15 -9.64 -9.44
C LEU A 59 -11.87 -10.89 -8.58
N ALA A 60 -12.04 -12.09 -9.14
CA ALA A 60 -11.78 -13.34 -8.44
C ALA A 60 -10.32 -13.48 -8.00
N LEU A 61 -9.38 -12.95 -8.79
CA LEU A 61 -7.95 -12.95 -8.52
C LEU A 61 -7.52 -11.88 -7.49
N SER A 62 -8.27 -10.78 -7.36
CA SER A 62 -7.95 -9.68 -6.44
C SER A 62 -8.55 -9.84 -5.04
N ILE A 63 -9.62 -10.63 -4.86
CA ILE A 63 -10.26 -10.92 -3.56
C ILE A 63 -9.40 -11.73 -2.55
N PRO A 64 -8.59 -12.73 -2.95
CA PRO A 64 -7.83 -13.53 -2.00
C PRO A 64 -6.86 -12.74 -1.13
N LEU A 65 -6.25 -11.68 -1.66
CA LEU A 65 -5.30 -10.84 -0.93
C LEU A 65 -5.93 -10.11 0.28
N PRO A 66 -7.00 -9.30 0.14
CA PRO A 66 -7.65 -8.66 1.28
C PRO A 66 -8.23 -9.69 2.27
N LEU A 67 -8.79 -10.81 1.78
CA LEU A 67 -9.28 -11.87 2.68
C LEU A 67 -8.15 -12.52 3.48
N GLY A 68 -7.00 -12.78 2.83
CA GLY A 68 -5.79 -13.29 3.46
C GLY A 68 -5.27 -12.34 4.55
N LEU A 69 -5.27 -11.03 4.30
CA LEU A 69 -4.88 -10.02 5.28
C LEU A 69 -5.83 -10.00 6.50
N ILE A 70 -7.14 -10.03 6.28
CA ILE A 70 -8.13 -10.09 7.36
C ILE A 70 -7.94 -11.37 8.18
N TRP A 71 -7.83 -12.52 7.50
CA TRP A 71 -7.60 -13.82 8.14
C TRP A 71 -6.33 -13.82 9.00
N LEU A 72 -5.23 -13.29 8.47
CA LEU A 72 -3.97 -13.19 9.18
C LEU A 72 -4.07 -12.25 10.40
N GLY A 73 -4.77 -11.12 10.25
CA GLY A 73 -5.05 -10.19 11.33
C GLY A 73 -5.82 -10.84 12.48
N MET A 74 -6.87 -11.61 12.17
CA MET A 74 -7.66 -12.33 13.16
C MET A 74 -6.84 -13.40 13.89
N ARG A 75 -6.07 -14.21 13.15
CA ARG A 75 -5.31 -15.34 13.72
C ARG A 75 -4.19 -14.90 14.67
N HIS A 76 -3.61 -13.72 14.43
CA HIS A 76 -2.43 -13.23 15.18
C HIS A 76 -2.73 -12.00 16.05
N GLY A 77 -4.02 -11.72 16.35
CA GLY A 77 -4.42 -10.67 17.29
C GLY A 77 -3.90 -9.28 16.92
N CYS A 78 -3.90 -8.93 15.63
CA CYS A 78 -3.38 -7.67 15.10
C CYS A 78 -1.88 -7.40 15.40
N SER A 79 -1.07 -8.44 15.65
CA SER A 79 0.38 -8.29 15.80
C SER A 79 1.03 -7.87 14.47
N VAL A 80 1.25 -6.56 14.32
CA VAL A 80 1.79 -5.94 13.09
C VAL A 80 3.11 -6.58 12.65
N THR A 81 3.97 -6.97 13.61
CA THR A 81 5.28 -7.58 13.33
C THR A 81 5.17 -8.95 12.67
N MET A 82 4.28 -9.81 13.18
CA MET A 82 4.08 -11.15 12.61
C MET A 82 3.38 -11.08 11.25
N ILE A 83 2.43 -10.15 11.12
CA ILE A 83 1.73 -9.85 9.87
C ILE A 83 2.73 -9.41 8.80
N ARG A 84 3.65 -8.48 9.13
CA ARG A 84 4.67 -7.97 8.20
C ARG A 84 5.56 -9.07 7.64
N ASN A 85 6.12 -9.93 8.49
CA ASN A 85 7.08 -10.94 8.05
C ASN A 85 6.41 -11.98 7.13
N LYS A 86 5.19 -12.43 7.48
CA LYS A 86 4.42 -13.34 6.62
C LYS A 86 3.98 -12.69 5.31
N ILE A 87 3.59 -11.42 5.35
CA ILE A 87 3.28 -10.67 4.13
C ILE A 87 4.52 -10.65 3.24
N ILE A 88 5.70 -10.27 3.74
CA ILE A 88 6.93 -10.19 2.93
C ILE A 88 7.25 -11.53 2.25
N ASP A 89 7.12 -12.64 2.96
CA ASP A 89 7.40 -13.97 2.41
C ASP A 89 6.43 -14.36 1.27
N GLU A 90 5.13 -14.06 1.42
CA GLU A 90 4.14 -14.31 0.37
C GLU A 90 4.17 -13.25 -0.76
N LEU A 91 4.54 -12.01 -0.46
CA LEU A 91 4.57 -10.89 -1.42
C LEU A 91 5.76 -10.94 -2.37
N CYS A 92 6.68 -11.90 -2.25
CA CYS A 92 7.83 -11.98 -3.17
C CYS A 92 7.39 -12.32 -4.61
N PHE A 93 6.38 -13.19 -4.76
CA PHE A 93 5.88 -13.61 -6.07
C PHE A 93 4.64 -12.84 -6.54
N VAL A 94 3.91 -12.22 -5.62
CA VAL A 94 2.67 -11.47 -5.92
C VAL A 94 2.90 -10.37 -6.98
N PRO A 95 3.99 -9.59 -6.98
CA PRO A 95 4.18 -8.52 -7.96
C PRO A 95 4.44 -9.03 -9.37
N LEU A 96 5.16 -10.14 -9.54
CA LEU A 96 5.34 -10.78 -10.86
C LEU A 96 3.99 -11.22 -11.43
N TYR A 97 3.18 -11.84 -10.59
CA TYR A 97 1.82 -12.23 -10.93
C TYR A 97 0.95 -11.02 -11.27
N MET A 98 0.98 -9.96 -10.46
CA MET A 98 0.21 -8.73 -10.68
C MET A 98 0.64 -7.99 -11.95
N ILE A 99 1.92 -8.04 -12.34
CA ILE A 99 2.36 -7.49 -13.64
C ILE A 99 1.67 -8.22 -14.79
N VAL A 100 1.69 -9.56 -14.78
CA VAL A 100 1.05 -10.36 -15.84
C VAL A 100 -0.44 -10.07 -15.89
N VAL A 101 -1.11 -10.06 -14.74
CA VAL A 101 -2.54 -9.74 -14.63
C VAL A 101 -2.82 -8.33 -15.16
N SER A 102 -2.06 -7.32 -14.75
CA SER A 102 -2.24 -5.92 -15.19
C SER A 102 -2.01 -5.75 -16.70
N VAL A 103 -1.02 -6.43 -17.28
CA VAL A 103 -0.75 -6.39 -18.73
C VAL A 103 -1.88 -7.06 -19.51
N VAL A 104 -2.27 -8.27 -19.11
CA VAL A 104 -3.37 -9.02 -19.74
C VAL A 104 -4.67 -8.23 -19.64
N TYR A 105 -5.02 -7.76 -18.45
CA TYR A 105 -6.21 -6.95 -18.21
C TYR A 105 -6.19 -5.71 -19.10
N THR A 106 -5.11 -4.93 -19.09
CA THR A 106 -4.95 -3.76 -19.95
C THR A 106 -5.18 -4.11 -21.42
N HIS A 107 -4.59 -5.18 -21.93
CA HIS A 107 -4.76 -5.57 -23.34
C HIS A 107 -6.21 -5.87 -23.71
N TYR A 108 -6.96 -6.54 -22.83
CA TYR A 108 -8.35 -6.95 -23.08
C TYR A 108 -9.40 -5.91 -22.67
N THR A 109 -9.03 -4.89 -21.91
CA THR A 109 -9.97 -3.85 -21.43
C THR A 109 -9.71 -2.46 -22.04
N VAL A 110 -8.56 -2.26 -22.71
CA VAL A 110 -8.31 -1.08 -23.55
C VAL A 110 -9.36 -1.06 -24.66
N GLY A 111 -10.34 -0.17 -24.57
CA GLY A 111 -11.45 -0.08 -25.52
C GLY A 111 -12.78 -0.68 -25.04
N ASN A 112 -12.92 -1.05 -23.76
CA ASN A 112 -14.20 -1.57 -23.22
C ASN A 112 -15.37 -0.57 -23.29
N VAL A 113 -15.10 0.71 -23.53
CA VAL A 113 -16.13 1.76 -23.70
C VAL A 113 -16.23 2.20 -25.18
N GLY A 114 -15.78 1.36 -26.12
CA GLY A 114 -15.76 1.67 -27.56
C GLY A 114 -14.65 2.67 -27.92
N ASP A 115 -14.90 3.55 -28.89
CA ASP A 115 -13.95 4.57 -29.40
C ASP A 115 -13.69 5.74 -28.43
N VAL A 116 -14.12 5.62 -27.17
CA VAL A 116 -13.93 6.66 -26.17
C VAL A 116 -12.46 6.69 -25.73
N ALA A 117 -11.83 7.86 -25.88
CA ALA A 117 -10.45 8.07 -25.45
C ALA A 117 -10.29 7.84 -23.94
N PHE A 118 -9.15 7.26 -23.55
CA PHE A 118 -8.79 6.93 -22.14
C PHE A 118 -8.96 8.07 -21.13
N GLY A 119 -8.92 9.33 -21.60
CA GLY A 119 -9.07 10.52 -20.77
C GLY A 119 -10.51 10.99 -20.54
N CYS A 120 -11.52 10.25 -21.02
CA CYS A 120 -12.94 10.58 -20.91
C CYS A 120 -13.24 12.07 -21.21
N PRO A 121 -12.88 12.60 -22.41
CA PRO A 121 -13.06 14.01 -22.75
C PRO A 121 -14.52 14.44 -22.61
N THR A 122 -14.82 15.58 -22.01
CA THR A 122 -16.18 16.06 -21.64
C THR A 122 -17.17 16.31 -22.81
N ALA A 123 -16.80 16.00 -24.05
CA ALA A 123 -17.64 16.26 -25.21
C ALA A 123 -18.79 15.24 -25.34
N ASN A 124 -20.03 15.74 -25.30
CA ASN A 124 -21.31 15.12 -25.68
C ASN A 124 -21.36 13.57 -25.73
N TYR A 125 -21.14 12.90 -24.59
CA TYR A 125 -21.56 11.51 -24.44
C TYR A 125 -23.08 11.47 -24.35
N ALA A 126 -23.72 11.11 -25.47
CA ALA A 126 -25.10 10.67 -25.45
C ALA A 126 -25.07 9.14 -25.50
N PRO A 127 -25.39 8.42 -24.40
CA PRO A 127 -25.91 8.83 -23.07
C PRO A 127 -24.85 9.08 -21.98
N ARG A 128 -25.22 9.80 -20.89
CA ARG A 128 -24.37 10.08 -19.71
C ARG A 128 -23.78 8.82 -19.06
N ALA A 129 -24.47 7.69 -19.16
CA ALA A 129 -23.99 6.40 -18.67
C ALA A 129 -22.64 5.99 -19.29
N VAL A 130 -22.38 6.36 -20.55
CA VAL A 130 -21.11 6.10 -21.24
C VAL A 130 -19.96 6.90 -20.62
N HIS A 131 -20.21 8.16 -20.26
CA HIS A 131 -19.22 9.00 -19.58
C HIS A 131 -18.84 8.40 -18.22
N ASP A 132 -19.82 8.04 -17.42
CA ASP A 132 -19.58 7.52 -16.07
C ASP A 132 -18.90 6.14 -16.13
N ALA A 133 -19.31 5.28 -17.08
CA ALA A 133 -18.62 4.01 -17.36
C ALA A 133 -17.15 4.23 -17.76
N CYS A 134 -16.85 5.26 -18.56
CA CYS A 134 -15.48 5.65 -18.89
C CYS A 134 -14.70 6.06 -17.63
N VAL A 135 -15.26 6.97 -16.82
CA VAL A 135 -14.60 7.46 -15.60
C VAL A 135 -14.30 6.33 -14.62
N ILE A 136 -15.27 5.44 -14.38
CA ILE A 136 -15.10 4.28 -13.48
C ILE A 136 -13.99 3.36 -14.02
N SER A 137 -14.01 3.06 -15.32
CA SER A 137 -13.01 2.21 -15.97
C SER A 137 -11.60 2.81 -15.87
N THR A 138 -11.48 4.13 -16.07
CA THR A 138 -10.21 4.85 -15.98
C THR A 138 -9.67 4.89 -14.55
N ILE A 139 -10.53 5.15 -13.55
CA ILE A 139 -10.14 5.13 -12.14
C ILE A 139 -9.65 3.73 -11.74
N ASN A 140 -10.38 2.68 -12.14
CA ASN A 140 -9.99 1.30 -11.87
C ASN A 140 -8.63 0.94 -12.51
N PHE A 141 -8.43 1.35 -13.77
CA PHE A 141 -7.16 1.17 -14.47
C PHE A 141 -5.99 1.86 -13.74
N PHE A 142 -6.16 3.11 -13.33
CA PHE A 142 -5.14 3.84 -12.57
C PHE A 142 -4.87 3.19 -11.21
N ALA A 143 -5.91 2.76 -10.49
CA ALA A 143 -5.76 2.10 -9.19
C ALA A 143 -4.96 0.79 -9.32
N MET A 144 -5.28 -0.05 -10.32
CA MET A 144 -4.58 -1.29 -10.61
C MET A 144 -3.09 -1.07 -10.94
N TRP A 145 -2.79 -0.11 -11.83
CA TRP A 145 -1.41 0.19 -12.20
C TRP A 145 -0.62 0.84 -11.05
N LEU A 146 -1.24 1.75 -10.29
CA LEU A 146 -0.63 2.34 -9.11
C LEU A 146 -0.31 1.26 -8.08
N TYR A 147 -1.23 0.32 -7.85
CA TYR A 147 -1.01 -0.83 -6.98
C TYR A 147 0.17 -1.68 -7.47
N THR A 148 0.22 -1.98 -8.76
CA THR A 148 1.32 -2.76 -9.38
C THR A 148 2.67 -2.06 -9.20
N ILE A 149 2.75 -0.74 -9.46
CA ILE A 149 3.98 0.04 -9.33
C ILE A 149 4.45 0.09 -7.87
N LEU A 150 3.54 0.29 -6.91
CA LEU A 150 3.88 0.29 -5.49
C LEU A 150 4.34 -1.10 -5.03
N LEU A 151 3.72 -2.17 -5.52
CA LEU A 151 4.19 -3.54 -5.27
C LEU A 151 5.61 -3.78 -5.79
N ILE A 152 5.94 -3.33 -7.00
CA ILE A 152 7.30 -3.45 -7.55
C ILE A 152 8.29 -2.63 -6.72
N SER A 153 7.88 -1.41 -6.35
CA SER A 153 8.70 -0.50 -5.55
C SER A 153 8.98 -1.07 -4.15
N SER A 154 8.04 -1.82 -3.57
CA SER A 154 8.23 -2.46 -2.26
C SER A 154 9.26 -3.58 -2.32
N ILE A 155 9.25 -4.40 -3.38
CA ILE A 155 10.29 -5.40 -3.64
C ILE A 155 11.66 -4.73 -3.80
N PHE A 156 11.73 -3.68 -4.61
CA PHE A 156 13.00 -2.97 -4.84
C PHE A 156 13.53 -2.39 -3.53
N ALA A 157 12.67 -1.74 -2.73
CA ALA A 157 13.03 -1.21 -1.42
C ALA A 157 13.52 -2.30 -0.46
N PHE A 158 12.92 -3.50 -0.51
CA PHE A 158 13.33 -4.66 0.26
C PHE A 158 14.74 -5.15 -0.15
N PHE A 159 14.99 -5.38 -1.44
CA PHE A 159 16.31 -5.82 -1.93
C PHE A 159 17.41 -4.78 -1.72
N CYS A 160 17.10 -3.49 -1.86
CA CYS A 160 18.05 -2.40 -1.64
C CYS A 160 18.28 -2.07 -0.15
N LYS A 161 17.60 -2.76 0.79
CA LYS A 161 17.63 -2.47 2.23
C LYS A 161 17.28 -1.00 2.55
N CYS A 162 16.41 -0.41 1.74
CA CYS A 162 15.92 0.95 1.96
C CYS A 162 14.75 1.00 2.95
N CYS A 163 14.23 -0.16 3.36
CA CYS A 163 13.22 -0.26 4.40
C CYS A 163 13.85 -0.07 5.80
N PRO A 164 13.26 0.77 6.67
CA PRO A 164 13.71 0.90 8.06
C PRO A 164 13.66 -0.46 8.78
N ASP A 165 14.73 -0.79 9.51
CA ASP A 165 14.85 -2.05 10.26
C ASP A 165 13.86 -2.04 11.44
N GLU A 166 13.47 -3.20 11.95
CA GLU A 166 12.53 -3.33 13.07
C GLU A 166 12.97 -2.54 14.31
N LYS A 167 14.28 -2.41 14.49
CA LYS A 167 14.95 -1.64 15.54
C LYS A 167 14.64 -0.14 15.44
N ASP A 168 14.24 0.36 14.28
CA ASP A 168 13.85 1.75 14.08
C ASP A 168 12.41 2.05 14.51
N PHE A 169 11.54 1.04 14.54
CA PHE A 169 10.14 1.19 14.96
C PHE A 169 9.91 0.96 16.45
N ASP A 170 10.86 0.34 17.17
CA ASP A 170 10.71 0.11 18.60
C ASP A 170 10.99 1.39 19.43
N ILE A 171 9.96 2.22 19.57
CA ILE A 171 9.96 3.41 20.44
C ILE A 171 10.29 3.04 21.90
N LYS A 172 9.91 1.84 22.37
CA LYS A 172 10.25 1.40 23.74
C LYS A 172 11.74 1.18 23.87
N SER A 173 12.41 0.60 22.88
CA SER A 173 13.88 0.45 22.91
C SER A 173 14.58 1.81 22.94
N ARG A 174 14.12 2.79 22.15
CA ARG A 174 14.68 4.15 22.12
C ARG A 174 14.43 4.92 23.41
N LEU A 175 13.24 4.82 24.01
CA LEU A 175 12.93 5.39 25.33
C LEU A 175 13.77 4.73 26.44
N LYS A 176 13.94 3.40 26.39
CA LYS A 176 14.76 2.67 27.37
C LYS A 176 16.23 3.04 27.24
N GLN A 177 16.74 3.20 26.02
CA GLN A 177 18.11 3.61 25.74
C GLN A 177 18.37 5.08 26.09
N ALA A 178 17.41 5.97 25.83
CA ALA A 178 17.47 7.38 26.26
C ALA A 178 17.45 7.52 27.79
N ARG A 179 16.60 6.74 28.47
CA ARG A 179 16.53 6.70 29.94
C ARG A 179 17.81 6.14 30.55
N PHE A 180 18.41 5.13 29.92
CA PHE A 180 19.69 4.56 30.37
C PHE A 180 20.84 5.57 30.22
N LYS A 181 20.91 6.29 29.09
CA LYS A 181 21.89 7.37 28.89
C LYS A 181 21.73 8.49 29.92
N HIS A 182 20.51 8.91 30.20
CA HIS A 182 20.24 9.93 31.22
C HIS A 182 20.64 9.47 32.63
N LEU A 183 20.37 8.20 32.99
CA LEU A 183 20.80 7.65 34.29
C LEU A 183 22.33 7.55 34.40
N SER A 184 23.02 7.20 33.32
CA SER A 184 24.49 7.17 33.31
C SER A 184 25.13 8.55 33.43
N SER A 185 24.52 9.60 32.87
CA SER A 185 25.05 10.96 33.01
C SER A 185 24.79 11.56 34.39
N VAL A 186 23.67 11.22 35.05
CA VAL A 186 23.37 11.68 36.42
C VAL A 186 24.32 11.05 37.45
N ASN A 187 24.64 9.76 37.31
CA ASN A 187 25.55 9.08 38.26
C ASN A 187 27.02 9.54 38.15
N LEU A 188 27.44 10.13 37.02
CA LEU A 188 28.81 10.64 36.85
C LEU A 188 29.04 12.01 37.51
N ASP A 189 27.96 12.76 37.81
CA ASP A 189 28.06 14.06 38.46
C ASP A 189 28.06 13.97 40.01
N ASP A 190 27.48 12.90 40.59
CA ASP A 190 27.47 12.71 42.05
C ASP A 190 28.83 12.26 42.61
N ASP A 191 29.72 11.71 41.79
CA ASP A 191 31.08 11.26 42.21
C ASP A 191 32.11 12.41 42.25
N LYS A 192 31.68 13.65 41.99
CA LYS A 192 32.52 14.86 42.02
C LYS A 192 32.17 15.83 43.15
N LYS A 193 31.71 15.35 44.31
CA LYS A 193 31.71 16.19 45.53
C LYS A 193 33.09 16.16 46.21
N PRO A 194 33.87 17.26 46.19
CA PRO A 194 35.10 17.32 46.95
C PRO A 194 34.80 17.24 48.44
N LEU A 195 35.47 16.31 49.12
CA LEU A 195 35.53 16.22 50.58
C LEU A 195 36.10 17.54 51.12
N VAL A 196 35.22 18.41 51.62
CA VAL A 196 35.59 19.58 52.40
C VAL A 196 36.12 19.10 53.74
N SER A 197 37.45 19.05 53.83
CA SER A 197 38.22 18.90 55.07
C SER A 197 37.86 20.04 56.03
N LYS A 198 37.16 19.73 57.12
CA LYS A 198 37.04 20.63 58.27
C LYS A 198 38.27 20.44 59.17
N ALA A 199 39.05 21.51 59.30
CA ALA A 199 40.04 21.70 60.35
C ALA A 199 39.37 22.20 61.63
#